data_AF-A0A8J7QPD8-F1
#
_entry.id   AF-A0A8J7QPD8-F1
#
_cell.length_a   1.000
_cell.length_b   1.000
_cell.length_c   1.000
_cell.angle_alpha   90.00
_cell.angle_beta   90.00
_cell.angle_gamma   90.00
#
_symmetry.space_group_name_H-M   'P 1'
#
loop_
_entity.id
_entity.type
_entity.pdbx_description
1 polymer ?
#
loop_
_entity_poly.entity_id
_entity_poly.type
_entity_poly.pdbx_seq_one_letter_code
_entity_poly.pdbx_strand_id
1 'polypeptide(L)'
;MKKILLPLYSLVLALCLNATETSMDSCYVYAQIEWTPAMTKYVGTFSAGHEKDFDELKDEKGEKIKFKSIMNLMNYMSAKGWDYVQLYYPDGRSSRSSLQQRIVIRKKVSVTEAMELALPKE
;
A
#
# COMPACT_ATOMS: atom_id res chain seq x y z
N MET A 1 45.05 26.94 -16.57
CA MET A 1 43.98 26.48 -15.66
C MET A 1 42.81 25.75 -16.35
N LYS A 2 42.60 25.87 -17.68
CA LYS A 2 41.48 25.21 -18.40
C LYS A 2 41.58 23.66 -18.53
N LYS A 3 42.73 23.05 -18.22
CA LYS A 3 42.95 21.59 -18.37
C LYS A 3 42.37 20.73 -17.23
N ILE A 4 41.94 21.35 -16.13
CA ILE A 4 41.40 20.65 -14.94
C ILE A 4 39.87 20.48 -15.04
N LEU A 5 39.20 21.18 -15.95
CA LEU A 5 37.74 21.10 -16.09
C LEU A 5 37.28 19.77 -16.72
N LEU A 6 38.06 19.20 -17.62
CA LEU A 6 37.69 17.97 -18.34
C LEU A 6 37.49 16.74 -17.42
N PRO A 7 38.41 16.41 -16.48
CA PRO A 7 38.22 15.26 -15.59
C PRO A 7 37.09 15.46 -14.58
N LEU A 8 36.73 16.71 -14.27
CA LEU A 8 35.64 17.01 -13.35
C LEU A 8 34.27 16.70 -13.99
N TYR A 9 34.09 17.03 -15.27
CA TYR A 9 32.89 16.68 -16.00
C TYR A 9 32.72 15.16 -16.18
N SER A 10 33.81 14.40 -16.39
CA SER A 10 33.72 12.94 -16.49
C SER A 10 33.34 12.27 -15.17
N LEU A 11 33.77 12.82 -14.03
CA LEU A 11 33.41 12.30 -12.70
C LEU A 11 31.92 12.51 -12.41
N VAL A 12 31.38 13.68 -12.75
CA VAL A 12 29.95 13.99 -12.58
C VAL A 12 29.09 13.10 -13.49
N LEU A 13 29.51 12.86 -14.74
CA LEU A 13 28.78 11.99 -15.66
C LEU A 13 28.73 10.53 -15.17
N ALA A 14 29.82 10.02 -14.59
CA ALA A 14 29.87 8.67 -14.01
C ALA A 14 28.95 8.53 -12.79
N LEU A 15 28.83 9.57 -11.97
CA LEU A 15 27.88 9.60 -10.84
C LEU A 15 26.42 9.63 -11.31
N CYS A 16 26.12 10.27 -12.45
CA CYS A 16 24.78 10.30 -13.01
C CYS A 16 24.34 8.94 -13.60
N LEU A 17 25.27 8.15 -14.16
CA LEU A 17 24.96 6.85 -14.78
C LEU A 17 24.60 5.77 -13.75
N ASN A 18 25.22 5.80 -12.57
CA ASN A 18 24.91 4.87 -11.47
C ASN A 18 23.51 5.08 -10.84
N ALA A 19 22.80 6.15 -11.20
CA ALA A 19 21.45 6.43 -10.72
C ALA A 19 20.34 5.80 -11.59
N THR A 20 20.70 5.03 -12.65
CA THR A 20 19.72 4.51 -13.62
C THR A 20 19.43 3.01 -13.51
N GLU A 21 20.05 2.27 -12.58
CA GLU A 21 19.72 0.87 -12.33
C GLU A 21 18.80 0.72 -11.10
N THR A 22 17.50 0.78 -11.32
CA THR A 22 16.48 0.09 -10.49
C THR A 22 15.13 0.09 -11.22
N SER A 23 15.09 -0.41 -12.45
CA SER A 23 13.86 -0.43 -13.25
C SER A 23 13.25 -1.82 -13.47
N MET A 24 13.82 -2.92 -12.98
CA MET A 24 13.39 -4.24 -13.51
C MET A 24 12.43 -5.09 -12.69
N ASP A 25 12.26 -4.96 -11.38
CA ASP A 25 11.35 -5.87 -10.66
C ASP A 25 10.43 -5.14 -9.70
N SER A 26 9.45 -4.43 -10.25
CA SER A 26 8.33 -3.88 -9.47
C SER A 26 7.01 -4.50 -9.89
N CYS A 27 6.17 -4.82 -8.91
CA CYS A 27 4.85 -5.39 -9.12
C CYS A 27 3.80 -4.62 -8.31
N TYR A 28 2.52 -4.88 -8.59
CA TYR A 28 1.44 -4.38 -7.77
C TYR A 28 1.04 -5.43 -6.74
N VAL A 29 1.04 -5.05 -5.48
CA VAL A 29 0.39 -5.81 -4.41
C VAL A 29 -1.00 -5.22 -4.21
N TYR A 30 -1.99 -6.09 -4.13
CA TYR A 30 -3.38 -5.73 -3.87
C TYR A 30 -3.70 -5.98 -2.40
N ALA A 31 -4.52 -5.11 -1.83
CA ALA A 31 -5.07 -5.30 -0.51
C ALA A 31 -6.56 -4.99 -0.49
N GLN A 32 -7.26 -5.66 0.42
CA GLN A 32 -8.68 -5.42 0.67
C GLN A 32 -8.86 -4.76 2.02
N ILE A 33 -9.67 -3.70 2.03
CA ILE A 33 -10.21 -3.05 3.21
C ILE A 33 -11.67 -3.47 3.35
N GLU A 34 -12.01 -4.12 4.45
CA GLU A 34 -13.41 -4.32 4.82
C GLU A 34 -13.89 -3.18 5.71
N TRP A 35 -15.09 -2.66 5.45
CA TRP A 35 -15.73 -1.72 6.35
C TRP A 35 -17.20 -2.07 6.56
N THR A 36 -17.63 -1.87 7.81
CA THR A 36 -19.03 -1.88 8.20
C THR A 36 -19.37 -0.47 8.70
N PRO A 37 -20.35 0.23 8.11
CA PRO A 37 -20.78 1.54 8.59
C PRO A 37 -21.38 1.38 9.99
N ALA A 38 -20.68 1.87 11.02
CA ALA A 38 -21.13 1.91 12.41
C ALA A 38 -20.90 3.31 12.98
N MET A 39 -21.91 3.89 13.64
CA MET A 39 -22.02 5.34 13.86
C MET A 39 -20.85 6.06 14.58
N THR A 40 -19.85 5.40 15.21
CA THR A 40 -18.92 6.15 16.08
C THR A 40 -17.43 5.79 16.14
N LYS A 41 -16.93 4.60 15.78
CA LYS A 41 -15.47 4.30 15.73
C LYS A 41 -15.17 3.14 14.79
N TYR A 42 -14.13 3.27 13.95
CA TYR A 42 -13.83 2.30 12.89
C TYR A 42 -12.44 1.68 13.04
N VAL A 43 -12.39 0.37 12.81
CA VAL A 43 -11.16 -0.43 12.68
C VAL A 43 -11.08 -0.84 11.22
N GLY A 44 -10.14 -0.27 10.47
CA GLY A 44 -9.83 -0.75 9.13
C GLY A 44 -9.06 -2.05 9.25
N THR A 45 -9.57 -3.12 8.67
CA THR A 45 -8.81 -4.35 8.52
C THR A 45 -8.18 -4.40 7.14
N PHE A 46 -6.95 -4.88 7.08
CA PHE A 46 -6.08 -4.89 5.92
C PHE A 46 -5.62 -6.33 5.70
N SER A 47 -5.87 -6.86 4.51
CA SER A 47 -5.26 -8.10 4.06
C SER A 47 -4.49 -7.82 2.79
N ALA A 48 -3.16 -7.98 2.83
CA ALA A 48 -2.31 -8.11 1.66
C ALA A 48 -1.92 -9.58 1.57
N GLY A 49 -2.36 -10.26 0.50
CA GLY A 49 -2.10 -11.69 0.31
C GLY A 49 -3.30 -12.57 0.64
N HIS A 50 -3.24 -13.35 1.72
CA HIS A 50 -4.18 -14.42 2.01
C HIS A 50 -5.62 -13.93 2.26
N GLU A 51 -6.55 -14.45 1.45
CA GLU A 51 -7.98 -14.12 1.36
C GLU A 51 -8.79 -14.22 2.68
N LYS A 52 -8.21 -14.70 3.78
CA LYS A 52 -8.94 -15.05 5.01
C LYS A 52 -8.41 -14.42 6.30
N ASP A 53 -7.22 -13.82 6.29
CA ASP A 53 -6.64 -13.21 7.47
C ASP A 53 -6.58 -11.69 7.30
N PHE A 54 -7.55 -11.03 7.93
CA PHE A 54 -7.66 -9.60 7.99
C PHE A 54 -6.89 -9.10 9.20
N ASP A 55 -5.70 -8.54 8.97
CA ASP A 55 -4.93 -7.89 10.02
C ASP A 55 -5.50 -6.51 10.33
N GLU A 56 -5.50 -6.12 11.60
CA GLU A 56 -5.82 -4.75 11.95
C GLU A 56 -4.69 -3.82 11.51
N LEU A 57 -5.04 -2.66 10.95
CA LEU A 57 -4.05 -1.65 10.61
C LEU A 57 -3.38 -1.11 11.89
N LYS A 58 -2.07 -1.30 12.00
CA LYS A 58 -1.24 -0.83 13.12
C LYS A 58 -0.28 0.26 12.67
N ASP A 59 0.08 1.16 13.59
CA ASP A 59 1.14 2.14 13.36
C ASP A 59 2.53 1.53 13.53
N GLU A 60 3.56 2.36 13.37
CA GLU A 60 4.97 1.96 13.52
C GLU A 60 5.33 1.46 14.93
N LYS A 61 4.47 1.71 15.93
CA LYS A 61 4.61 1.23 17.31
C LYS A 61 3.80 -0.04 17.56
N GLY A 62 3.08 -0.56 16.56
CA GLY A 62 2.19 -1.71 16.69
C GLY A 62 0.81 -1.37 17.26
N GLU A 63 0.48 -0.08 17.43
CA GLU A 63 -0.79 0.36 17.99
C GLU A 63 -1.88 0.39 16.93
N LYS A 64 -3.09 -0.05 17.28
CA LYS A 64 -4.23 -0.10 16.35
C LYS A 64 -4.64 1.31 15.92
N ILE A 65 -4.61 1.58 14.62
CA ILE A 65 -5.04 2.85 14.07
C ILE A 65 -6.56 2.84 13.89
N LYS A 66 -7.23 3.86 14.44
CA LYS A 66 -8.67 4.04 14.30
C LYS A 66 -8.96 5.26 13.44
N PHE A 67 -9.89 5.11 12.51
CA PHE A 67 -10.30 6.18 11.62
C PHE A 67 -11.69 6.69 11.99
N LYS A 68 -11.93 7.99 11.78
CA LYS A 68 -13.24 8.61 12.01
C LYS A 68 -14.22 8.38 10.85
N SER A 69 -13.69 8.16 9.65
CA SER A 69 -14.45 7.97 8.43
C SER A 69 -13.64 7.14 7.43
N ILE A 70 -14.33 6.55 6.44
CA ILE A 70 -13.66 5.87 5.33
C ILE A 70 -12.76 6.81 4.52
N MET A 71 -13.15 8.08 4.39
CA MET A 71 -12.33 9.09 3.71
C MET A 71 -11.01 9.33 4.43
N ASN A 72 -10.99 9.33 5.77
CA ASN A 72 -9.75 9.47 6.53
C ASN A 72 -8.84 8.25 6.36
N LEU A 73 -9.42 7.05 6.29
CA LEU A 73 -8.67 5.83 5.98
C LEU A 73 -8.07 5.90 4.57
N MET A 74 -8.87 6.25 3.55
CA MET A 74 -8.38 6.33 2.17
C MET A 74 -7.31 7.41 2.00
N ASN A 75 -7.47 8.57 2.63
CA ASN A 75 -6.44 9.61 2.64
C ASN A 75 -5.14 9.14 3.30
N TYR A 76 -5.25 8.40 4.41
CA TYR A 76 -4.09 7.81 5.08
C TYR A 76 -3.39 6.78 4.17
N MET A 77 -4.15 5.87 3.55
CA MET A 77 -3.59 4.84 2.66
C MET A 77 -2.94 5.48 1.42
N SER A 78 -3.56 6.51 0.85
CA SER A 78 -2.98 7.28 -0.27
C SER A 78 -1.67 7.97 0.13
N ALA A 79 -1.60 8.57 1.32
CA ALA A 79 -0.36 9.14 1.84
C ALA A 79 0.74 8.09 2.08
N LYS A 80 0.37 6.80 2.23
CA LYS A 80 1.29 5.65 2.32
C LYS A 80 1.58 5.00 0.96
N GLY A 81 1.16 5.61 -0.15
CA GLY A 81 1.43 5.17 -1.51
C GLY A 81 0.46 4.13 -2.07
N TRP A 82 -0.69 3.93 -1.44
CA TRP A 82 -1.74 3.05 -1.95
C TRP A 82 -2.69 3.80 -2.88
N ASP A 83 -3.00 3.18 -4.01
CA ASP A 83 -3.96 3.64 -4.99
C ASP A 83 -5.30 2.93 -4.82
N TYR A 84 -6.39 3.68 -4.96
CA TYR A 84 -7.73 3.11 -5.07
C TYR A 84 -7.89 2.31 -6.37
N VAL A 85 -8.49 1.11 -6.27
CA VAL A 85 -8.81 0.28 -7.44
C VAL A 85 -10.32 0.22 -7.63
N GLN A 86 -11.04 -0.31 -6.64
CA GLN A 86 -12.46 -0.60 -6.79
C GLN A 86 -13.17 -0.67 -5.45
N LEU A 87 -14.47 -0.34 -5.48
CA LEU A 87 -15.40 -0.52 -4.38
C LEU A 87 -16.40 -1.63 -4.74
N TYR A 88 -16.50 -2.64 -3.88
CA TYR A 88 -17.51 -3.68 -3.95
C TYR A 88 -18.60 -3.43 -2.92
N TYR A 89 -19.85 -3.45 -3.40
CA TYR A 89 -21.03 -3.46 -2.57
C TYR A 89 -21.48 -4.90 -2.34
N PRO A 90 -21.96 -5.26 -1.14
CA PRO A 90 -22.51 -6.57 -0.91
C PRO A 90 -23.75 -6.76 -1.78
N ASP A 91 -23.82 -7.87 -2.52
CA ASP A 91 -25.01 -8.22 -3.28
C ASP A 91 -26.18 -8.42 -2.30
N GLY A 92 -27.26 -7.67 -2.48
CA GLY A 92 -28.39 -7.55 -1.55
C GLY A 92 -29.21 -8.84 -1.30
N ARG A 93 -28.69 -10.01 -1.66
CA ARG A 93 -29.34 -11.32 -1.53
C ARG A 93 -29.07 -12.03 -0.20
N SER A 94 -28.13 -11.55 0.63
CA SER A 94 -27.79 -12.17 1.92
C SER A 94 -28.15 -11.27 3.11
N SER A 95 -29.26 -11.61 3.79
CA SER A 95 -29.93 -10.82 4.84
C SER A 95 -29.15 -10.62 6.15
N ARG A 96 -27.86 -10.95 6.23
CA ARG A 96 -27.02 -10.79 7.44
C ARG A 96 -25.70 -10.03 7.23
N SER A 97 -25.33 -9.70 5.99
CA SER A 97 -24.05 -9.03 5.63
C SER A 97 -24.26 -7.74 4.82
N SER A 98 -25.50 -7.23 4.77
CA SER A 98 -25.95 -6.16 3.86
C SER A 98 -25.32 -4.78 4.03
N LEU A 99 -24.34 -4.62 4.93
CA LEU A 99 -23.63 -3.36 5.17
C LEU A 99 -22.12 -3.48 5.03
N GLN A 100 -21.56 -4.68 4.82
CA GLN A 100 -20.13 -4.84 4.71
C GLN A 100 -19.67 -4.48 3.30
N GLN A 101 -19.00 -3.35 3.16
CA GLN A 101 -18.47 -2.86 1.90
C GLN A 101 -16.97 -3.14 1.86
N ARG A 102 -16.44 -3.42 0.66
CA ARG A 102 -15.05 -3.81 0.47
C ARG A 102 -14.37 -2.88 -0.51
N ILE A 103 -13.24 -2.28 -0.11
CA ILE A 103 -12.41 -1.47 -1.01
C ILE A 103 -11.18 -2.28 -1.38
N VAL A 104 -10.93 -2.41 -2.67
CA VAL A 104 -9.67 -2.91 -3.19
C VAL A 104 -8.76 -1.73 -3.46
N ILE A 105 -7.55 -1.81 -2.93
CA ILE A 105 -6.46 -0.86 -3.13
C ILE A 105 -5.23 -1.61 -3.64
N ARG A 106 -4.29 -0.90 -4.26
CA ARG A 106 -3.02 -1.47 -4.73
C ARG A 106 -1.84 -0.57 -4.40
N LYS A 107 -0.65 -1.12 -4.25
CA LYS A 107 0.60 -0.37 -4.11
C LYS A 107 1.64 -0.95 -5.04
N LYS A 108 2.38 -0.09 -5.73
CA LYS A 108 3.55 -0.50 -6.52
C LYS A 108 4.73 -0.68 -5.57
N VAL A 109 5.31 -1.88 -5.55
CA VAL A 109 6.39 -2.27 -4.64
C VAL A 109 7.47 -3.03 -5.41
N SER A 110 8.64 -3.21 -4.81
CA SER A 110 9.64 -4.14 -5.35
C SER A 110 9.16 -5.59 -5.23
N VAL A 111 9.65 -6.50 -6.09
CA VAL A 111 9.31 -7.92 -5.98
C VAL A 111 9.75 -8.51 -4.63
N THR A 112 10.89 -8.08 -4.08
CA THR A 112 11.34 -8.49 -2.74
C THR A 112 10.33 -8.10 -1.64
N GLU A 113 9.87 -6.85 -1.64
CA GLU A 113 8.84 -6.37 -0.71
C GLU A 113 7.51 -7.14 -0.90
N ALA A 114 7.15 -7.46 -2.15
CA ALA A 114 5.96 -8.25 -2.43
C ALA A 114 6.06 -9.70 -1.91
N MET A 115 7.25 -10.31 -1.99
CA MET A 115 7.48 -11.65 -1.45
C MET A 115 7.36 -11.66 0.07
N GLU A 116 7.90 -10.66 0.77
CA GLU A 116 7.74 -10.52 2.23
C GLU A 116 6.28 -10.42 2.65
N LEU A 117 5.46 -9.69 1.89
CA LEU A 117 4.03 -9.55 2.13
C LEU A 117 3.23 -10.82 1.83
N ALA A 118 3.75 -11.72 0.99
CA ALA A 118 3.09 -12.97 0.60
C ALA A 118 3.42 -14.15 1.52
N LEU A 119 4.42 -14.02 2.40
CA LEU A 119 4.78 -15.09 3.33
C LEU A 119 3.74 -15.19 4.46
N PRO A 120 3.37 -16.42 4.88
CA PRO A 120 2.51 -16.61 6.04
C PRO A 120 3.20 -16.04 7.29
N LYS A 121 2.45 -15.26 8.07
CA LYS A 121 2.93 -14.78 9.37
C LYS A 121 2.82 -15.93 10.38
N GLU A 122 3.96 -16.36 10.93
CA GLU A 122 4.05 -17.36 12.00
C GLU A 122 3.46 -16.86 13.33
#